data_AF-U1QQF2-F1
#
_entry.id   AF-U1QQF2-F1
#
_cell.length_a   1.000
_cell.length_b   1.000
_cell.length_c   1.000
_cell.angle_alpha   90.00
_cell.angle_beta   90.00
_cell.angle_gamma   90.00
#
_symmetry.space_group_name_H-M   'P 1'
#
loop_
_entity.id
_entity.type
_entity.pdbx_description
1 polymer ?
#
loop_
_entity_poly.entity_id
_entity_poly.type
_entity_poly.pdbx_seq_one_letter_code
_entity_poly.pdbx_strand_id
1 'polypeptide(L)'
;MSQTSAGNRSLSEKISQLGPTWLAGAIAAGPASMASLLSGGASFGYTLLWVVVISAIFGALAQYLATKLALATEEGLVETVERRLGKKWAWLLVADVVLVAGFAQLII
;
A
#
# COMPACT_ATOMS: atom_id res chain seq x y z
N MET A 1 6.40 14.42 45.22
CA MET A 1 7.09 14.02 43.97
C MET A 1 6.34 14.60 42.79
N SER A 2 7.10 15.10 41.84
CA SER A 2 6.81 16.06 40.77
C SER A 2 5.71 15.65 39.77
N GLN A 3 5.02 16.69 39.29
CA GLN A 3 4.03 16.77 38.21
C GLN A 3 4.46 16.07 36.91
N THR A 4 3.50 15.63 36.07
CA THR A 4 3.51 15.99 34.64
C THR A 4 2.16 15.74 33.95
N SER A 5 1.70 16.79 33.30
CA SER A 5 0.43 16.99 32.62
C SER A 5 0.13 15.96 31.54
N ALA A 6 -1.15 15.62 31.39
CA ALA A 6 -1.73 15.12 30.14
C ALA A 6 -1.73 16.22 29.06
N GLY A 7 -0.55 16.77 28.79
CA GLY A 7 -0.32 17.84 27.83
C GLY A 7 -0.28 17.25 26.43
N ASN A 8 -1.24 17.65 25.61
CA ASN A 8 -1.22 17.70 24.14
C ASN A 8 0.01 17.02 23.51
N ARG A 9 -0.02 15.68 23.32
CA ARG A 9 1.03 14.98 22.56
C ARG A 9 1.15 15.69 21.22
N SER A 10 2.30 16.31 20.98
CA SER A 10 2.55 17.14 19.81
C SER A 10 2.23 16.31 18.56
N LEU A 11 1.52 16.88 17.58
CA LEU A 11 1.27 16.21 16.29
C LEU A 11 2.57 15.61 15.70
N SER A 12 3.71 16.24 15.99
CA SER A 12 5.05 15.77 15.66
C SER A 12 5.40 14.39 16.26
N GLU A 13 5.04 14.12 17.52
CA GLU A 13 5.28 12.81 18.16
C GLU A 13 4.39 11.72 17.56
N LYS A 14 3.12 12.04 17.25
CA LYS A 14 2.23 11.10 16.55
C LYS A 14 2.75 10.79 15.14
N ILE A 15 3.26 11.77 14.42
CA ILE A 15 3.83 11.58 13.07
C ILE A 15 5.14 10.78 13.14
N SER A 16 5.98 11.03 14.14
CA SER A 16 7.21 10.26 14.36
C SER A 16 6.93 8.77 14.64
N GLN A 17 5.83 8.46 15.34
CA GLN A 17 5.41 7.08 15.62
C GLN A 17 4.76 6.35 14.43
N LEU A 18 4.26 7.08 13.42
CA LEU A 18 3.63 6.46 12.23
C LEU A 18 4.65 5.77 11.32
N GLY A 19 5.94 6.00 11.52
CA GLY A 19 7.01 5.42 10.71
C GLY A 19 6.84 5.73 9.20
N PRO A 20 7.48 4.96 8.31
CA PRO A 20 7.40 5.17 6.86
C PRO A 20 6.04 4.80 6.25
N THR A 21 5.02 4.43 7.04
CA THR A 21 3.72 3.97 6.54
C THR A 21 3.03 5.00 5.63
N TRP A 22 3.28 6.29 5.84
CA TRP A 22 2.77 7.36 4.97
C TRP A 22 3.24 7.21 3.51
N LEU A 23 4.45 6.68 3.28
CA LEU A 23 5.02 6.45 1.96
C LEU A 23 4.19 5.42 1.20
N ALA A 24 3.75 4.38 1.89
CA ALA A 24 2.91 3.35 1.29
C ALA A 24 1.52 3.91 0.91
N GLY A 25 0.97 4.84 1.70
CA GLY A 25 -0.25 5.58 1.35
C GLY A 25 -0.05 6.51 0.14
N ALA A 26 1.08 7.21 0.08
CA ALA A 26 1.42 8.09 -1.04
C ALA A 26 1.59 7.31 -2.36
N ILE A 27 2.20 6.13 -2.32
CA ILE A 27 2.33 5.24 -3.48
C ILE A 27 0.94 4.76 -3.95
N ALA A 28 0.06 4.38 -3.01
CA ALA A 28 -1.29 3.94 -3.35
C ALA A 28 -2.13 5.06 -4.00
N ALA A 29 -1.96 6.30 -3.54
CA ALA A 29 -2.63 7.49 -4.07
C ALA A 29 -1.86 8.17 -5.22
N GLY A 30 -1.10 7.42 -6.01
CA GLY A 30 -0.32 7.95 -7.12
C GLY A 30 -1.16 8.51 -8.30
N PRO A 31 -0.51 9.14 -9.29
CA PRO A 31 -1.19 9.79 -10.42
C PRO A 31 -2.12 8.86 -11.22
N ALA A 32 -1.73 7.60 -11.39
CA ALA A 32 -2.53 6.60 -12.09
C ALA A 32 -3.84 6.27 -11.35
N SER A 33 -3.77 6.06 -10.02
CA SER A 33 -4.95 5.85 -9.19
C SER A 33 -5.88 7.07 -9.24
N MET A 34 -5.32 8.28 -9.18
CA MET A 34 -6.10 9.52 -9.30
C MET A 34 -6.79 9.63 -10.66
N ALA A 35 -6.09 9.36 -11.76
CA ALA A 35 -6.67 9.40 -13.11
C ALA A 35 -7.83 8.43 -13.27
N SER A 36 -7.67 7.18 -12.82
CA SER A 36 -8.73 6.16 -12.86
C SER A 36 -9.95 6.52 -12.02
N LEU A 37 -9.74 7.04 -10.80
CA LEU A 37 -10.84 7.45 -9.92
C LEU A 37 -11.59 8.66 -10.48
N LEU A 38 -10.88 9.64 -11.04
CA LEU A 38 -11.48 10.82 -11.67
C LEU A 38 -12.23 10.45 -12.95
N SER A 39 -11.65 9.63 -13.82
CA SER A 39 -12.28 9.15 -15.06
C SER A 39 -13.52 8.29 -14.77
N GLY A 40 -13.41 7.38 -13.80
CA GLY A 40 -14.53 6.55 -13.33
C GLY A 40 -15.64 7.39 -12.69
N GLY A 41 -15.29 8.38 -11.87
CA GLY A 41 -16.24 9.30 -11.26
C GLY A 41 -16.94 10.21 -12.28
N ALA A 42 -16.21 10.70 -13.27
CA ALA A 42 -16.78 11.52 -14.36
C ALA A 42 -17.75 10.71 -15.23
N SER A 43 -17.46 9.43 -15.47
CA SER A 43 -18.26 8.57 -16.34
C SER A 43 -19.46 7.92 -15.64
N PHE A 44 -19.31 7.53 -14.37
CA PHE A 44 -20.31 6.74 -13.63
C PHE A 44 -20.89 7.44 -12.39
N GLY A 45 -20.47 8.68 -12.11
CA GLY A 45 -20.86 9.41 -10.91
C GLY A 45 -20.47 8.63 -9.65
N TYR A 46 -21.41 8.53 -8.70
CA TYR A 46 -21.20 7.83 -7.42
C TYR A 46 -21.49 6.32 -7.46
N THR A 47 -21.88 5.78 -8.62
CA THR A 47 -22.28 4.37 -8.77
C THR A 47 -21.16 3.40 -8.36
N LEU A 48 -19.90 3.76 -8.61
CA LEU A 48 -18.73 2.94 -8.31
C LEU A 48 -18.11 3.20 -6.92
N LEU A 49 -18.67 4.12 -6.13
CA LEU A 49 -18.06 4.53 -4.85
C LEU A 49 -17.93 3.36 -3.87
N TRP A 50 -18.92 2.46 -3.84
CA TRP A 50 -18.86 1.26 -3.00
C TRP A 50 -17.71 0.31 -3.40
N VAL A 51 -17.41 0.21 -4.70
CA VAL A 51 -16.29 -0.59 -5.22
C VAL A 51 -14.97 -0.02 -4.73
N VAL A 52 -14.82 1.30 -4.77
CA VAL A 52 -13.63 2.00 -4.29
C VAL A 52 -13.40 1.75 -2.81
N VAL A 53 -14.46 1.81 -1.99
CA VAL A 53 -14.37 1.53 -0.55
C VAL A 53 -13.91 0.10 -0.28
N ILE A 54 -14.51 -0.89 -0.96
CA ILE A 54 -14.12 -2.29 -0.81
C ILE A 54 -12.67 -2.49 -1.26
N SER A 55 -12.27 -1.88 -2.38
CA SER A 55 -10.89 -1.92 -2.88
C SER A 55 -9.90 -1.35 -1.87
N ALA A 56 -10.24 -0.23 -1.21
CA ALA A 56 -9.39 0.37 -0.18
C ALA A 56 -9.20 -0.54 1.03
N ILE A 57 -10.26 -1.26 1.45
CA ILE A 57 -10.18 -2.24 2.55
C ILE A 57 -9.25 -3.39 2.17
N PHE A 58 -9.39 -3.96 0.97
CA PHE A 58 -8.50 -5.02 0.50
C PHE A 58 -7.05 -4.55 0.35
N GLY A 59 -6.84 -3.33 -0.15
CA GLY A 59 -5.52 -2.72 -0.24
C GLY A 59 -4.85 -2.57 1.12
N ALA A 60 -5.59 -2.05 2.11
CA ALA A 60 -5.11 -1.92 3.49
C ALA A 60 -4.78 -3.29 4.11
N LEU A 61 -5.61 -4.31 3.88
CA LEU A 61 -5.35 -5.67 4.35
C LEU A 61 -4.08 -6.26 3.72
N ALA A 62 -3.90 -6.08 2.41
CA ALA A 62 -2.71 -6.53 1.70
C ALA A 62 -1.44 -5.85 2.24
N GLN A 63 -1.47 -4.53 2.45
CA GLN A 63 -0.37 -3.78 3.07
C GLN A 63 -0.06 -4.24 4.49
N TYR A 64 -1.10 -4.51 5.28
CA TYR A 64 -0.94 -5.03 6.64
C TYR A 64 -0.25 -6.39 6.64
N LEU A 65 -0.67 -7.30 5.76
CA LEU A 65 -0.05 -8.62 5.62
C LEU A 65 1.39 -8.53 5.10
N ALA A 66 1.65 -7.68 4.11
CA ALA A 66 3.00 -7.46 3.58
C ALA A 66 3.94 -6.89 4.65
N THR A 67 3.46 -5.93 5.44
CA THR A 67 4.22 -5.37 6.57
C THR A 67 4.49 -6.43 7.62
N LYS A 68 3.47 -7.21 8.00
CA LYS A 68 3.62 -8.29 8.97
C LYS A 68 4.60 -9.37 8.49
N LEU A 69 4.57 -9.70 7.20
CA LEU A 69 5.52 -10.62 6.59
C LEU A 69 6.94 -10.07 6.67
N ALA A 70 7.16 -8.84 6.19
CA ALA A 70 8.48 -8.20 6.19
C ALA A 70 9.08 -8.07 7.59
N LEU A 71 8.26 -7.78 8.60
CA LEU A 71 8.69 -7.74 10.00
C LEU A 71 9.03 -9.13 10.56
N ALA A 72 8.34 -10.18 10.11
CA ALA A 72 8.58 -11.55 10.59
C ALA A 72 9.76 -12.23 9.88
N THR A 73 10.05 -11.87 8.63
CA THR A 73 11.14 -12.44 7.84
C THR A 73 12.41 -11.58 7.84
N GLU A 74 12.29 -10.31 8.27
CA GLU A 74 13.33 -9.26 8.15
C GLU A 74 13.81 -9.04 6.70
N GLU A 75 13.00 -9.46 5.73
CA GLU A 75 13.33 -9.50 4.30
C GLU A 75 12.13 -9.05 3.46
N GLY A 76 12.38 -8.58 2.23
CA GLY A 76 11.32 -8.22 1.29
C GLY A 76 10.51 -9.43 0.80
N LEU A 77 9.34 -9.17 0.19
CA LEU A 77 8.48 -10.23 -0.37
C LEU A 77 9.21 -11.07 -1.43
N VAL A 78 9.93 -10.43 -2.35
CA VAL A 78 10.67 -11.11 -3.43
C VAL A 78 11.78 -12.00 -2.86
N GLU A 79 12.53 -11.50 -1.89
CA GLU A 79 13.61 -12.22 -1.23
C GLU A 79 13.09 -13.40 -0.40
N THR A 80 11.96 -13.21 0.30
CA THR A 80 11.27 -14.28 1.02
C THR A 80 10.83 -15.40 0.06
N VAL A 81 10.32 -15.04 -1.11
CA VAL A 81 9.92 -16.00 -2.16
C VAL A 81 11.15 -16.69 -2.75
N GLU A 82 12.22 -15.97 -3.04
CA GLU A 82 13.47 -16.55 -3.53
C GLU A 82 14.05 -17.56 -2.55
N ARG A 83 14.05 -17.24 -1.25
CA ARG A 83 14.58 -18.11 -0.19
C ARG A 83 13.72 -19.35 0.03
N ARG A 84 12.38 -19.25 -0.01
CA ARG A 84 11.48 -20.39 0.29
C ARG A 84 11.10 -21.23 -0.92
N LEU A 85 10.95 -20.61 -2.09
CA LEU A 85 10.46 -21.27 -3.30
C LEU A 85 11.54 -21.36 -4.39
N GLY A 86 12.61 -20.55 -4.29
CA GLY A 86 13.73 -20.53 -5.23
C GLY A 86 13.65 -19.38 -6.24
N LYS A 87 14.80 -19.08 -6.84
CA LYS A 87 15.01 -17.93 -7.75
C LYS A 87 14.05 -17.87 -8.94
N LYS A 88 13.64 -19.01 -9.50
CA LYS A 88 12.69 -19.06 -10.62
C LYS A 88 11.33 -18.46 -10.23
N TRP A 89 10.83 -18.78 -9.05
CA TRP A 89 9.54 -18.30 -8.57
C TRP A 89 9.58 -16.82 -8.20
N ALA A 90 10.68 -16.35 -7.63
CA ALA A 90 10.89 -14.93 -7.36
C ALA A 90 10.88 -14.11 -8.66
N TRP A 91 11.53 -14.61 -9.72
CA TRP A 91 11.55 -13.95 -11.02
C TRP A 91 10.18 -13.96 -11.70
N LEU A 92 9.42 -15.06 -11.58
CA LEU A 92 8.03 -15.10 -12.04
C LEU A 92 7.15 -14.06 -11.33
N LEU A 93 7.31 -13.89 -10.02
CA LEU A 93 6.58 -12.88 -9.25
C LEU A 93 6.92 -11.46 -9.74
N VAL A 94 8.20 -11.16 -9.94
CA VAL A 94 8.62 -9.86 -10.47
C VAL A 94 8.08 -9.63 -11.88
N ALA A 95 8.17 -10.64 -12.76
CA ALA A 95 7.66 -10.54 -14.12
C ALA A 95 6.15 -10.30 -14.15
N ASP A 96 5.39 -11.02 -13.32
CA ASP A 96 3.94 -10.85 -13.19
C ASP A 96 3.58 -9.41 -12.78
N VAL A 97 4.23 -8.87 -11.75
CA VAL A 97 4.00 -7.49 -11.28
C VAL A 97 4.32 -6.46 -12.36
N VAL A 98 5.44 -6.63 -13.07
CA VAL A 98 5.85 -5.73 -14.16
C VAL A 98 4.84 -5.77 -15.31
N LEU A 99 4.37 -6.96 -15.69
CA LEU A 99 3.38 -7.13 -16.76
C LEU A 99 2.04 -6.50 -16.38
N VAL A 100 1.54 -6.75 -15.17
CA VAL A 100 0.27 -6.19 -14.70
C VAL A 100 0.34 -4.67 -14.58
N ALA A 101 1.43 -4.13 -14.01
CA ALA A 101 1.62 -2.69 -13.90
C ALA A 101 1.74 -2.02 -15.27
N GLY A 102 2.51 -2.62 -16.19
CA GLY A 102 2.65 -2.13 -17.56
C GLY A 102 1.32 -2.17 -18.32
N PHE A 103 0.53 -3.24 -18.17
CA PHE A 103 -0.78 -3.34 -18.80
C PHE A 103 -1.78 -2.32 -18.25
N ALA A 104 -1.79 -2.09 -16.93
CA ALA A 104 -2.63 -1.08 -16.32
C ALA A 104 -2.35 0.34 -16.89
N GLN A 105 -1.08 0.67 -17.14
CA GLN A 105 -0.71 1.95 -17.73
C GLN A 105 -1.15 2.13 -19.20
N LEU A 106 -1.46 1.06 -19.93
CA LEU A 106 -1.99 1.18 -21.30
C LEU A 106 -3.48 1.55 -21.34
N ILE A 107 -4.20 1.30 -20.25
CA ILE A 107 -5.66 1.48 -20.17
C ILE A 107 -6.03 2.86 -19.60
N ILE A 108 -5.14 3.44 -18.78
CA ILE A 108 -5.33 4.72 -18.08
C ILE A 108 -4.79 5.86 -18.95
#